data_AF-A0A6G8DDQ7-F1
#
_entry.id   AF-A0A6G8DDQ7-F1
#
_cell.length_a   1.000
_cell.length_b   1.000
_cell.length_c   1.000
_cell.angle_alpha   90.00
_cell.angle_beta   90.00
_cell.angle_gamma   90.00
#
_symmetry.space_group_name_H-M   'P 1'
#
loop_
_entity.id
_entity.type
_entity.pdbx_description
1 polymer ?
#
loop_
_entity_poly.entity_id
_entity_poly.type
_entity_poly.pdbx_seq_one_letter_code
_entity_poly.pdbx_strand_id
1 'polypeptide(L)'
;MKIAQSIVLSIGLFSSLTNAIVIRHDVSEENYSATPSDFPPLATLYNIGVHGTLIHPQWVVTAAHAVFCMNPGQKIRVGDKIVSIANRYSHPNYRLGDGHDIALIQLESSVLGFK
;
A
#
# COMPACT_ATOMS: atom_id res chain seq x y z
N MET A 1 -31.87 37.59 10.03
CA MET A 1 -30.42 37.56 9.71
C MET A 1 -29.62 36.54 10.53
N LYS A 2 -29.85 36.36 11.84
CA LYS A 2 -29.08 35.43 12.69
C LYS A 2 -29.24 33.95 12.33
N ILE A 3 -30.44 33.51 11.92
CA ILE A 3 -30.72 32.11 11.53
C ILE A 3 -29.95 31.72 10.27
N ALA A 4 -29.88 32.61 9.27
CA ALA A 4 -29.11 32.37 8.04
C ALA A 4 -27.60 32.26 8.32
N GLN A 5 -27.07 33.06 9.25
CA GLN A 5 -25.67 32.97 9.68
C GLN A 5 -25.36 31.65 10.39
N SER A 6 -26.26 31.16 11.25
CA SER A 6 -26.12 29.85 11.91
C SER A 6 -26.17 28.68 10.92
N ILE A 7 -26.99 28.77 9.86
CA ILE A 7 -27.08 27.75 8.81
C ILE A 7 -25.79 27.72 7.97
N VAL A 8 -25.27 28.89 7.56
CA VAL A 8 -24.03 28.98 6.77
C VAL A 8 -22.82 28.45 7.55
N LEU A 9 -22.73 28.77 8.85
CA LEU A 9 -21.66 28.25 9.71
C LEU A 9 -21.74 26.72 9.88
N SER A 10 -22.95 26.17 9.93
CA SER A 10 -23.16 24.72 10.02
C SER A 10 -22.77 23.99 8.74
N ILE A 11 -23.02 24.56 7.56
CA ILE A 11 -22.64 23.97 6.26
C ILE A 11 -21.11 23.94 6.09
N GLY A 12 -20.40 24.98 6.54
CA GLY A 12 -18.94 25.04 6.47
C GLY A 12 -18.25 23.94 7.30
N LEU A 13 -18.84 23.55 8.43
CA LEU A 13 -18.32 22.49 9.31
C LEU A 13 -18.49 21.07 8.75
N PHE A 14 -19.30 20.88 7.70
CA PHE A 14 -19.47 19.60 6.99
C PHE A 14 -18.58 19.47 5.75
N SER A 15 -17.69 20.43 5.48
CA SER A 15 -16.71 20.28 4.40
C SER A 15 -15.71 19.18 4.74
N SER A 16 -15.87 18.00 4.11
CA SER A 16 -14.90 16.91 4.22
C SER A 16 -13.62 17.29 3.47
N LEU A 17 -12.47 16.95 4.07
CA LEU A 17 -11.19 16.98 3.37
C LEU A 17 -11.24 15.93 2.25
N THR A 18 -11.61 16.35 1.04
CA THR A 18 -11.59 15.48 -0.13
C THR A 18 -10.13 15.27 -0.53
N ASN A 19 -9.65 14.03 -0.36
CA ASN A 19 -8.40 13.59 -0.97
C ASN A 19 -8.72 13.17 -2.41
N ALA A 20 -8.96 14.16 -3.27
CA ALA A 20 -9.33 13.90 -4.65
C ALA A 20 -8.11 13.34 -5.41
N ILE A 21 -8.21 12.08 -5.83
CA ILE A 21 -7.32 11.51 -6.84
C ILE A 21 -7.79 12.02 -8.20
N VAL A 22 -6.87 12.44 -9.06
CA VAL A 22 -7.22 12.87 -10.42
C VAL A 22 -7.73 11.65 -11.19
N ILE A 23 -9.04 11.62 -11.45
CA ILE A 23 -9.69 10.61 -12.28
C ILE A 23 -10.15 11.22 -13.60
N ARG A 24 -10.38 10.39 -14.61
CA ARG A 24 -10.89 10.89 -15.89
C ARG A 24 -12.31 11.39 -15.72
N HIS A 25 -12.60 12.55 -16.31
CA HIS A 25 -13.93 13.18 -16.22
C HIS A 25 -15.03 12.39 -16.96
N ASP A 26 -14.67 11.45 -17.82
CA ASP A 26 -15.59 10.65 -18.65
C ASP A 26 -15.71 9.18 -18.17
N VAL A 27 -15.09 8.83 -17.04
CA VAL A 27 -15.15 7.49 -16.45
C VAL A 27 -15.83 7.59 -15.08
N SER A 28 -16.81 6.72 -14.84
CA SER A 28 -17.52 6.65 -13.56
C SER A 28 -16.58 6.41 -12.38
N GLU A 29 -16.82 7.07 -11.25
CA GLU A 29 -15.99 6.97 -10.04
C GLU A 29 -15.88 5.53 -9.52
N GLU A 30 -16.94 4.74 -9.64
CA GLU A 30 -17.00 3.35 -9.17
C GLU A 30 -15.91 2.49 -9.82
N ASN A 31 -15.45 2.84 -11.03
CA ASN A 31 -14.39 2.11 -11.73
C ASN A 31 -12.98 2.39 -11.15
N TYR A 32 -12.85 3.38 -10.27
CA TYR A 32 -11.61 3.70 -9.55
C TYR A 32 -11.63 3.22 -8.10
N SER A 33 -12.78 2.72 -7.63
CA SER A 33 -12.90 2.16 -6.28
C SER A 33 -12.20 0.81 -6.22
N ALA A 34 -11.38 0.61 -5.19
CA ALA A 34 -10.74 -0.66 -4.95
C ALA A 34 -10.68 -0.97 -3.45
N THR A 35 -10.81 -2.25 -3.14
CA THR A 35 -10.79 -2.83 -1.81
C THR A 35 -9.57 -3.74 -1.67
N PRO A 36 -9.12 -4.04 -0.44
CA PRO A 36 -8.05 -5.01 -0.24
C PRO A 36 -8.33 -6.39 -0.86
N SER A 37 -9.59 -6.79 -0.98
CA SER A 37 -9.99 -8.04 -1.65
C SER A 37 -9.78 -8.06 -3.15
N ASP A 38 -9.67 -6.90 -3.80
CA ASP A 38 -9.37 -6.81 -5.24
C ASP A 38 -7.90 -7.09 -5.53
N PHE A 39 -7.04 -6.99 -4.51
CA PHE A 39 -5.61 -7.29 -4.60
C PHE A 39 -5.15 -8.26 -3.50
N PRO A 40 -5.62 -9.52 -3.53
CA PRO A 40 -5.24 -10.51 -2.52
C PRO A 40 -3.71 -10.67 -2.29
N PRO A 41 -2.84 -10.64 -3.33
CA PRO A 41 -1.40 -10.76 -3.13
C PRO A 41 -0.70 -9.45 -2.71
N LEU A 42 -1.43 -8.36 -2.45
CA LEU A 42 -0.84 -7.07 -2.07
C LEU A 42 -0.13 -7.18 -0.72
N ALA A 43 1.16 -6.90 -0.72
CA ALA A 43 1.93 -6.68 0.49
C ALA A 43 2.03 -5.18 0.77
N THR A 44 1.79 -4.77 2.01
CA THR A 44 1.95 -3.40 2.49
C THR A 44 3.11 -3.34 3.49
N LEU A 45 4.14 -2.61 3.08
CA LEU A 45 5.39 -2.33 3.78
C LEU A 45 5.32 -0.95 4.42
N TYR A 46 5.69 -0.87 5.70
CA TYR A 46 5.49 0.30 6.57
C TYR A 46 4.00 0.72 6.62
N ASN A 47 3.49 1.20 7.75
CA ASN A 47 2.10 1.67 7.81
C ASN A 47 1.82 2.94 6.96
N ILE A 48 2.72 3.29 6.03
CA ILE A 48 2.72 4.52 5.22
C ILE A 48 2.57 4.25 3.70
N GLY A 49 2.29 3.01 3.27
CA GLY A 49 1.85 2.75 1.88
C GLY A 49 2.95 2.47 0.87
N VAL A 50 4.05 1.83 1.30
CA VAL A 50 4.99 1.21 0.35
C VAL A 50 4.50 -0.22 0.09
N HIS A 51 4.60 -0.72 -1.14
CA HIS A 51 3.90 -1.96 -1.50
C HIS A 51 4.80 -2.99 -2.19
N GLY A 52 4.33 -4.24 -2.19
CA GLY A 52 4.91 -5.36 -2.93
C GLY A 52 3.83 -6.35 -3.34
N THR A 53 4.24 -7.42 -4.02
CA THR A 53 3.35 -8.48 -4.50
C THR A 53 3.86 -9.83 -4.04
N LEU A 54 3.00 -10.62 -3.40
CA LEU A 54 3.26 -12.02 -3.09
C LEU A 54 3.30 -12.84 -4.38
N ILE A 55 4.46 -13.43 -4.70
CA ILE A 55 4.68 -14.23 -5.91
C ILE A 55 4.88 -15.72 -5.61
N HIS A 56 5.09 -16.06 -4.34
CA HIS A 56 5.19 -17.40 -3.79
C HIS A 56 4.74 -17.33 -2.32
N PRO A 57 4.25 -18.40 -1.69
CA PRO A 57 3.82 -18.36 -0.28
C PRO A 57 4.81 -17.74 0.72
N GLN A 58 6.10 -17.70 0.41
CA GLN A 58 7.13 -17.09 1.27
C GLN A 58 7.92 -15.95 0.61
N TRP A 59 7.54 -15.51 -0.59
CA TRP A 59 8.30 -14.49 -1.31
C TRP A 59 7.41 -13.37 -1.81
N VAL A 60 7.75 -12.16 -1.40
CA VAL A 60 7.18 -10.91 -1.90
C VAL A 60 8.22 -10.24 -2.79
N VAL A 61 7.82 -9.82 -3.99
CA VAL A 61 8.61 -8.92 -4.84
C VAL A 61 8.22 -7.47 -4.58
N THR A 62 9.18 -6.56 -4.55
CA THR A 62 8.96 -5.12 -4.33
C THR A 62 10.11 -4.32 -4.95
N ALA A 63 10.09 -3.00 -4.82
CA ALA A 63 11.18 -2.12 -5.21
C ALA A 63 12.37 -2.25 -4.24
N ALA A 64 13.60 -2.08 -4.72
CA ALA A 64 14.78 -2.12 -3.85
C ALA A 64 14.89 -0.88 -2.96
N HIS A 65 14.49 0.29 -3.44
CA HIS A 65 14.47 1.51 -2.63
C HIS A 65 13.47 1.43 -1.47
N ALA A 66 12.54 0.47 -1.51
CA ALA A 66 11.56 0.26 -0.46
C ALA A 66 12.07 -0.57 0.73
N VAL A 67 13.17 -1.33 0.59
CA VAL A 67 13.50 -2.37 1.59
C VAL A 67 14.64 -2.02 2.54
N PHE A 68 15.28 -0.85 2.41
CA PHE A 68 16.46 -0.51 3.21
C PHE A 68 16.22 -0.53 4.74
N CYS A 69 14.99 -0.24 5.18
CA CYS A 69 14.56 -0.30 6.58
C CYS A 69 13.67 -1.51 6.91
N MET A 70 13.62 -2.54 6.05
CA MET A 70 12.85 -3.77 6.25
C MET A 70 13.74 -4.86 6.87
N ASN A 71 13.87 -4.85 8.19
CA ASN A 71 14.73 -5.75 8.95
C ASN A 71 14.02 -7.07 9.32
N PRO A 72 14.77 -8.17 9.48
CA PRO A 72 14.23 -9.42 10.02
C PRO A 72 13.45 -9.21 11.33
N GLY A 73 12.37 -9.96 11.52
CA GLY A 73 11.46 -9.86 12.66
C GLY A 73 10.44 -8.72 12.58
N GLN A 74 10.59 -7.76 11.66
CA GLN A 74 9.56 -6.75 11.43
C GLN A 74 8.33 -7.37 10.76
N LYS A 75 7.16 -6.83 11.09
CA LYS A 75 5.88 -7.31 10.58
C LYS A 75 5.41 -6.48 9.38
N ILE A 76 4.95 -7.18 8.35
CA ILE A 76 4.27 -6.60 7.18
C ILE A 76 2.89 -7.21 7.03
N ARG A 77 2.02 -6.54 6.29
CA ARG A 77 0.71 -7.07 5.94
C ARG A 77 0.76 -7.65 4.53
N VAL A 78 0.22 -8.85 4.32
CA VAL A 78 0.00 -9.45 2.99
C VAL A 78 -1.46 -9.88 2.92
N GLY A 79 -2.25 -9.21 2.09
CA GLY A 79 -3.71 -9.31 2.13
C GLY A 79 -4.25 -8.97 3.53
N ASP A 80 -4.93 -9.92 4.17
CA ASP A 80 -5.45 -9.82 5.53
C ASP A 80 -4.48 -10.35 6.61
N LYS A 81 -3.34 -10.94 6.22
CA LYS A 81 -2.41 -11.60 7.13
C LYS A 81 -1.28 -10.67 7.56
N ILE A 82 -0.89 -10.77 8.83
CA ILE A 82 0.32 -10.12 9.36
C ILE A 82 1.41 -11.18 9.50
N VAL A 83 2.54 -10.97 8.82
CA VAL A 83 3.67 -11.90 8.79
C VAL A 83 4.98 -11.20 9.04
N SER A 84 5.92 -11.91 9.65
CA SER A 84 7.26 -11.41 9.93
C SER A 84 8.20 -11.61 8.75
N ILE A 85 9.12 -10.68 8.58
CA ILE A 85 10.21 -10.74 7.60
C ILE A 85 11.29 -11.68 8.12
N ALA A 86 11.67 -12.67 7.32
CA ALA A 86 12.85 -13.50 7.58
C ALA A 86 14.13 -12.82 7.06
N ASN A 87 14.08 -12.29 5.83
CA ASN A 87 15.21 -11.60 5.22
C ASN A 87 14.76 -10.72 4.04
N ARG A 88 15.68 -9.88 3.54
CA ARG A 88 15.52 -9.07 2.33
C ARG A 88 16.70 -9.22 1.39
N TYR A 89 16.44 -9.15 0.10
CA TYR A 89 17.44 -9.30 -0.95
C TYR A 89 17.18 -8.24 -2.03
N SER A 90 17.95 -7.16 -2.01
CA SER A 90 17.98 -6.23 -3.15
C SER A 90 18.75 -6.86 -4.30
N HIS A 91 18.40 -6.50 -5.54
CA HIS A 91 19.19 -6.88 -6.70
C HIS A 91 20.67 -6.47 -6.47
N PRO A 92 21.66 -7.35 -6.77
CA PRO A 92 23.06 -7.12 -6.41
C PRO A 92 23.67 -5.87 -7.07
N ASN A 93 23.11 -5.45 -8.21
CA ASN A 93 23.53 -4.24 -8.93
C ASN A 93 22.70 -3.00 -8.60
N TYR A 94 21.77 -3.06 -7.62
CA TYR A 94 20.93 -1.92 -7.27
C TYR A 94 21.79 -0.75 -6.74
N ARG A 95 21.49 0.46 -7.23
CA ARG A 95 22.02 1.72 -6.75
C ARG A 95 20.89 2.75 -6.68
N LEU A 96 20.86 3.53 -5.60
CA LEU A 96 19.82 4.54 -5.40
C LEU A 96 19.86 5.59 -6.53
N GLY A 97 18.73 5.79 -7.20
CA GLY A 97 18.59 6.75 -8.30
C GLY A 97 19.10 6.23 -9.66
N ASP A 98 19.50 4.97 -9.75
CA ASP A 98 19.92 4.31 -10.99
C ASP A 98 18.92 3.16 -11.33
N GLY A 99 19.37 2.14 -12.08
CA GLY A 99 18.58 0.95 -12.41
C GLY A 99 18.53 -0.15 -11.33
N HIS A 100 17.91 -1.27 -11.71
CA HIS A 100 17.77 -2.48 -10.89
C HIS A 100 17.00 -2.28 -9.57
N ASP A 101 15.99 -1.41 -9.58
CA ASP A 101 15.13 -1.14 -8.43
C ASP A 101 14.13 -2.27 -8.16
N ILE A 102 14.66 -3.45 -7.81
CA ILE A 102 13.88 -4.65 -7.49
C ILE A 102 14.51 -5.40 -6.32
N ALA A 103 13.66 -5.90 -5.43
CA ALA A 103 14.04 -6.69 -4.27
C ALA A 103 13.04 -7.80 -3.99
N LEU A 104 13.52 -8.81 -3.25
CA LEU A 104 12.72 -9.86 -2.66
C LEU A 104 12.70 -9.70 -1.14
N ILE A 105 11.53 -9.89 -0.55
CA ILE A 105 11.36 -10.09 0.89
C ILE A 105 10.97 -11.56 1.11
N GLN A 106 11.74 -12.23 1.97
CA GLN A 106 11.44 -13.57 2.43
C GLN A 106 10.59 -13.50 3.70
N LEU A 107 9.51 -14.27 3.74
CA LEU A 107 8.61 -14.34 4.90
C LEU A 107 9.00 -15.51 5.81
N GLU A 108 8.87 -15.31 7.13
CA GLU A 108 9.13 -16.37 8.12
C GLU A 108 8.12 -17.53 8.02
N SER A 109 6.89 -17.25 7.58
CA SER A 109 5.82 -18.25 7.44
C SER A 109 5.12 -18.13 6.08
N SER A 110 4.59 -19.26 5.62
CA SER A 110 3.87 -19.33 4.35
C SER A 110 2.52 -18.64 4.42
N VAL A 111 2.28 -17.77 3.46
CA VAL A 111 1.03 -17.06 3.20
C VAL A 111 0.29 -17.80 2.10
N LEU A 112 -0.65 -18.66 2.50
CA LEU A 112 -1.46 -19.50 1.60
C LEU A 112 -2.86 -18.89 1.36
N GLY A 113 -3.56 -19.38 0.33
CA GLY A 113 -4.95 -19.02 0.06
C GLY A 113 -5.15 -17.95 -1.02
N PHE A 114 -4.08 -17.59 -1.74
CA PHE A 114 -4.11 -16.63 -2.84
C PHE A 114 -3.93 -17.42 -4.14
N LYS A 115 -4.97 -17.46 -4.98
CA LYS A 115 -4.95 -18.01 -6.34
C LYS A 115 -5.42 -16.95 -7.31
#